data_AF-A0ABD1BK19-F1
#
_entry.id   AF-A0ABD1BK19-F1
#
_cell.length_a   1.000
_cell.length_b   1.000
_cell.length_c   1.000
_cell.angle_alpha   90.00
_cell.angle_beta   90.00
_cell.angle_gamma   90.00
#
_symmetry.space_group_name_H-M   'P 1'
#
loop_
_entity.id
_entity.type
_entity.pdbx_description
1 polymer ?
#
loop_
_entity_poly.entity_id
_entity_poly.type
_entity_poly.pdbx_seq_one_letter_code
_entity_poly.pdbx_strand_id
1 'polypeptide(L)'
;MNTYNMVKQEFIKKWITTLQTLDSSVEYPSNVTERKNAIRLSSDIAIAATRSGSTVWSRALISRTGNKTTKPHMARRILRKARSRMKNRCSTLRRSGDFTARVGVRKRTELLKSLVPGGELIDDKDNLIRETLDYIVYLRVQVDVMRTLAAVDSVTGNL
;
A
#
# COMPACT_ATOMS: atom_id res chain seq x y z
N MET A 1 -0.23 -23.59 -4.62
CA MET A 1 -0.22 -22.24 -5.24
C MET A 1 0.64 -21.32 -4.37
N ASN A 2 1.71 -20.72 -4.90
CA ASN A 2 2.60 -19.86 -4.11
C ASN A 2 1.84 -18.63 -3.57
N THR A 3 2.04 -18.27 -2.30
CA THR A 3 1.50 -17.06 -1.64
C THR A 3 1.65 -15.82 -2.51
N TYR A 4 2.79 -15.68 -3.22
CA TYR A 4 3.03 -14.60 -4.16
C TYR A 4 1.97 -14.51 -5.27
N ASN A 5 1.65 -15.65 -5.90
CA ASN A 5 0.68 -15.71 -6.99
C ASN A 5 -0.73 -15.42 -6.48
N MET A 6 -1.08 -15.86 -5.26
CA MET A 6 -2.36 -15.51 -4.64
C MET A 6 -2.47 -14.01 -4.40
N VAL A 7 -1.41 -13.38 -3.88
CA VAL A 7 -1.35 -11.93 -3.68
C VAL A 7 -1.45 -11.18 -5.02
N LYS A 8 -0.76 -11.66 -6.06
CA LYS A 8 -0.84 -11.10 -7.42
C LYS A 8 -2.26 -11.13 -7.98
N GLN A 9 -2.95 -12.26 -7.85
CA GLN A 9 -4.34 -12.43 -8.29
C GLN A 9 -5.29 -11.50 -7.53
N GLU A 10 -5.17 -11.43 -6.20
CA GLU A 10 -6.01 -10.53 -5.40
C GLU A 10 -5.73 -9.05 -5.71
N PHE A 11 -4.47 -8.68 -5.93
CA PHE A 11 -4.12 -7.32 -6.36
C PHE A 11 -4.78 -6.97 -7.69
N ILE A 12 -4.67 -7.83 -8.71
CA ILE A 12 -5.29 -7.59 -10.03
C ILE A 12 -6.80 -7.40 -9.89
N LYS A 13 -7.49 -8.30 -9.18
CA LYS A 13 -8.94 -8.20 -8.93
C LYS A 13 -9.32 -6.86 -8.29
N LYS A 14 -8.64 -6.49 -7.19
CA LYS A 14 -8.90 -5.23 -6.49
C LYS A 14 -8.57 -4.01 -7.36
N TRP A 15 -7.54 -4.10 -8.19
CA TRP A 15 -7.11 -3.00 -9.03
C TRP A 15 -8.11 -2.73 -10.16
N ILE A 16 -8.60 -3.77 -10.84
CA ILE A 16 -9.68 -3.66 -11.84
C ILE A 16 -10.92 -3.01 -11.22
N THR A 17 -11.38 -3.49 -10.06
CA THR A 17 -12.55 -2.90 -9.37
C THR A 17 -12.32 -1.43 -9.02
N THR A 18 -11.11 -1.08 -8.57
CA THR A 18 -10.77 0.31 -8.20
C THR A 18 -10.71 1.21 -9.42
N LEU A 19 -10.16 0.75 -10.54
CA LEU A 19 -10.12 1.47 -11.81
C LEU A 19 -11.54 1.74 -12.33
N GLN A 20 -12.40 0.72 -12.41
CA GLN A 20 -13.80 0.88 -12.82
C GLN A 20 -14.55 1.89 -11.95
N THR A 21 -14.31 1.86 -10.63
CA THR A 21 -14.95 2.80 -9.70
C THR A 21 -14.48 4.24 -9.94
N LEU A 22 -13.19 4.46 -10.22
CA LEU A 22 -12.65 5.79 -10.48
C LEU A 22 -13.07 6.32 -11.84
N ASP A 23 -13.10 5.46 -12.87
CA ASP A 23 -13.54 5.77 -14.23
C ASP A 23 -15.00 6.24 -14.26
N SER A 24 -15.88 5.59 -13.50
CA SER A 24 -17.30 6.00 -13.37
C SER A 24 -17.52 7.31 -12.60
N SER A 25 -16.51 7.86 -11.92
CA SER A 25 -16.67 8.91 -10.90
C SER A 25 -15.96 10.22 -11.22
N VAL A 26 -15.03 10.21 -12.17
CA VAL A 26 -14.11 11.31 -12.49
C VAL A 26 -14.32 11.71 -13.94
N GLU A 27 -14.48 13.02 -14.17
CA GLU A 27 -14.40 13.60 -15.52
C GLU A 27 -13.03 13.21 -16.11
N TYR A 28 -13.02 12.65 -17.33
CA TYR A 28 -11.85 11.96 -17.87
C TYR A 28 -10.56 12.77 -17.65
N PRO A 29 -9.53 12.19 -17.01
CA PRO A 29 -8.28 12.91 -16.73
C PRO A 29 -7.70 13.47 -18.03
N SER A 30 -7.70 14.80 -18.11
CA SER A 30 -7.52 15.57 -19.35
C SER A 30 -6.06 15.60 -19.80
N ASN A 31 -5.13 15.45 -18.85
CA ASN A 31 -3.70 15.52 -19.10
C ASN A 31 -2.94 14.29 -18.60
N VAL A 32 -1.71 14.11 -19.11
CA VAL A 32 -0.84 12.96 -18.81
C VAL A 32 -0.55 12.86 -17.31
N THR A 33 -0.38 13.99 -16.62
CA THR A 33 -0.07 14.03 -15.19
C THR A 33 -1.24 13.52 -14.34
N GLU A 34 -2.47 13.93 -14.66
CA GLU A 34 -3.69 13.44 -14.02
C GLU A 34 -3.88 11.94 -14.26
N ARG A 35 -3.70 11.47 -15.49
CA ARG A 35 -3.74 10.04 -15.83
C ARG A 35 -2.73 9.23 -15.02
N LYS A 36 -1.48 9.68 -14.97
CA LYS A 36 -0.42 9.05 -14.16
C LYS A 36 -0.78 9.01 -12.68
N ASN A 37 -1.31 10.11 -12.14
CA ASN A 37 -1.70 10.20 -10.74
C ASN A 37 -2.89 9.28 -10.41
N ALA A 38 -3.86 9.17 -11.32
CA ALA A 38 -5.00 8.26 -11.18
C ALA A 38 -4.57 6.78 -11.19
N ILE A 39 -3.66 6.41 -12.11
CA ILE A 39 -3.07 5.06 -12.15
C ILE A 39 -2.33 4.76 -10.84
N ARG A 40 -1.48 5.68 -10.37
CA ARG A 40 -0.76 5.50 -9.10
C ARG A 40 -1.74 5.38 -7.92
N LEU A 41 -2.72 6.27 -7.84
CA LEU A 41 -3.71 6.27 -6.76
C LEU A 41 -4.53 4.98 -6.72
N SER A 42 -5.03 4.53 -7.87
CA SER A 42 -5.79 3.28 -7.99
C SER A 42 -4.95 2.07 -7.55
N SER A 43 -3.66 2.06 -7.90
CA SER A 43 -2.74 1.00 -7.48
C SER A 43 -2.48 1.01 -5.96
N ASP A 44 -2.25 2.18 -5.35
CA ASP A 44 -2.06 2.31 -3.90
C ASP A 44 -3.30 1.83 -3.12
N ILE A 45 -4.51 2.20 -3.59
CA ILE A 45 -5.78 1.75 -3.01
C ILE A 45 -5.93 0.23 -3.14
N ALA A 46 -5.66 -0.32 -4.32
CA ALA A 46 -5.78 -1.75 -4.59
C ALA A 46 -4.85 -2.57 -3.70
N ILE A 47 -3.57 -2.19 -3.59
CA ILE A 47 -2.59 -2.83 -2.71
C ILE A 47 -3.08 -2.80 -1.27
N ALA A 48 -3.52 -1.64 -0.76
CA ALA A 48 -4.04 -1.56 0.60
C ALA A 48 -5.30 -2.42 0.83
N ALA A 49 -6.19 -2.48 -0.16
CA ALA A 49 -7.42 -3.26 -0.11
C ALA A 49 -7.17 -4.78 -0.08
N THR A 50 -6.10 -5.28 -0.71
CA THR A 50 -5.74 -6.71 -0.63
C THR A 50 -5.46 -7.16 0.81
N ARG A 51 -4.91 -6.26 1.64
CA ARG A 51 -4.68 -6.52 3.07
C ARG A 51 -5.84 -6.16 3.97
N SER A 52 -6.96 -5.70 3.40
CA SER A 52 -8.17 -5.36 4.16
C SER A 52 -7.92 -4.38 5.32
N GLY A 53 -6.88 -3.54 5.24
CA GLY A 53 -6.48 -2.62 6.31
C GLY A 53 -5.94 -3.30 7.57
N SER A 54 -5.46 -4.55 7.48
CA SER A 54 -4.92 -5.33 8.61
C SER A 54 -3.52 -4.87 9.04
N THR A 55 -2.76 -4.27 8.13
CA THR A 55 -1.38 -3.80 8.37
C THR A 55 -1.33 -2.28 8.58
N VAL A 56 -0.32 -1.81 9.30
CA VAL A 56 -0.08 -0.36 9.50
C VAL A 56 0.13 0.32 8.15
N TRP A 57 0.92 -0.28 7.26
CA TRP A 57 1.18 0.29 5.94
C TRP A 57 -0.07 0.39 5.07
N SER A 58 -0.95 -0.61 5.09
CA SER A 58 -2.18 -0.57 4.28
C SER A 58 -3.13 0.53 4.78
N ARG A 59 -3.21 0.73 6.09
CA ARG A 59 -3.98 1.84 6.68
C ARG A 59 -3.38 3.19 6.31
N ALA A 60 -2.06 3.34 6.37
CA ALA A 60 -1.37 4.58 6.01
C ALA A 60 -1.61 4.95 4.54
N LEU A 61 -1.58 3.98 3.62
CA LEU A 61 -1.94 4.19 2.21
C LEU A 61 -3.38 4.68 2.06
N ILE A 62 -4.35 4.04 2.71
CA ILE A 62 -5.77 4.45 2.66
C ILE A 62 -5.92 5.88 3.18
N SER A 63 -5.30 6.22 4.31
CA SER A 63 -5.33 7.58 4.87
C SER A 63 -4.73 8.62 3.91
N ARG A 64 -3.63 8.28 3.23
CA ARG A 64 -2.99 9.16 2.22
C ARG A 64 -3.89 9.41 1.02
N THR A 65 -4.73 8.43 0.65
CA THR A 65 -5.66 8.55 -0.49
C THR A 65 -6.91 9.37 -0.17
N GLY A 66 -7.39 9.36 1.07
CA GLY A 66 -8.56 10.14 1.49
C GLY A 66 -8.38 11.66 1.41
N ASN A 67 -7.13 12.14 1.42
CA ASN A 67 -6.79 13.56 1.33
C ASN A 67 -6.59 14.06 -0.11
N LYS A 68 -6.55 13.16 -1.11
CA LYS A 68 -6.22 13.49 -2.51
C LYS A 68 -7.37 13.32 -3.49
N THR A 69 -8.54 12.83 -3.05
CA THR A 69 -9.72 12.71 -3.92
C THR A 69 -10.64 13.91 -3.74
N THR A 70 -11.11 14.48 -4.84
CA THR A 70 -12.16 15.53 -4.90
C THR A 70 -13.51 15.07 -4.32
N LYS A 71 -13.63 13.80 -3.90
CA LYS A 71 -14.83 13.18 -3.32
C LYS A 71 -14.47 12.39 -2.03
N PRO A 72 -14.34 13.05 -0.87
CA PRO A 72 -13.86 12.45 0.38
C PRO A 72 -14.82 11.41 1.00
N HIS A 73 -16.05 11.29 0.50
CA HIS A 73 -17.07 10.36 1.04
C HIS A 73 -16.84 8.89 0.68
N MET A 74 -16.18 8.58 -0.45
CA MET A 74 -15.96 7.20 -0.88
C MET A 74 -14.73 6.55 -0.24
N ALA A 75 -13.63 7.32 -0.10
CA ALA A 75 -12.48 6.92 0.72
C ALA A 75 -12.92 6.64 2.18
N ARG A 76 -13.86 7.44 2.70
CA ARG A 76 -14.49 7.23 4.01
C ARG A 76 -15.26 5.91 4.10
N ARG A 77 -15.93 5.43 3.05
CA ARG A 77 -16.71 4.17 3.08
C ARG A 77 -15.81 2.93 3.15
N ILE A 78 -14.69 2.95 2.43
CA ILE A 78 -13.64 1.92 2.50
C ILE A 78 -12.93 1.98 3.87
N LEU A 79 -12.60 3.19 4.35
CA LEU A 79 -11.97 3.44 5.65
C LEU A 79 -12.84 2.99 6.84
N ARG A 80 -14.16 3.21 6.80
CA ARG A 80 -15.09 2.82 7.87
C ARG A 80 -15.15 1.30 8.08
N LYS A 81 -14.96 0.53 7.01
CA LYS A 81 -14.93 -0.95 7.04
C LYS A 81 -13.60 -1.51 7.56
N ALA A 82 -12.51 -0.76 7.43
CA ALA A 82 -11.21 -1.10 8.01
C ALA A 82 -11.13 -0.76 9.51
N ARG A 83 -11.70 0.39 9.92
CA ARG A 83 -11.65 0.90 11.30
C ARG A 83 -12.46 0.07 12.30
N SER A 84 -13.53 -0.62 11.88
CA SER A 84 -14.37 -1.44 12.77
C SER A 84 -13.67 -2.72 13.26
N ARG A 85 -12.57 -3.15 12.64
CA ARG A 85 -11.83 -4.37 13.03
C ARG A 85 -10.70 -4.12 14.04
N MET A 86 -10.57 -2.88 14.51
CA MET A 86 -9.43 -2.33 15.24
C MET A 86 -9.40 -2.61 16.74
N LYS A 87 -10.46 -3.11 17.38
CA LYS A 87 -10.62 -2.85 18.83
C LYS A 87 -9.63 -3.55 19.77
N ASN A 88 -8.88 -4.58 19.38
CA ASN A 88 -8.01 -5.28 20.32
C ASN A 88 -6.64 -5.58 19.70
N ARG A 89 -5.57 -4.96 20.23
CA ARG A 89 -4.21 -5.52 20.41
C ARG A 89 -3.19 -4.41 20.70
N CYS A 90 -2.81 -4.25 21.97
CA CYS A 90 -1.52 -3.68 22.35
C CYS A 90 -1.16 -4.14 23.76
N SER A 91 -0.17 -5.01 23.90
CA SER A 91 0.56 -5.22 25.14
C SER A 91 1.88 -5.94 24.82
N THR A 92 3.02 -5.32 25.14
CA THR A 92 4.07 -5.82 26.07
C THR A 92 5.47 -5.20 25.87
N LEU A 93 5.90 -4.48 26.91
CA LEU A 93 7.19 -4.36 27.64
C LEU A 93 8.56 -4.87 27.07
N ARG A 94 9.56 -3.96 27.19
CA ARG A 94 11.01 -4.07 27.65
C ARG A 94 11.95 -5.04 26.86
N ARG A 95 13.28 -4.84 26.66
CA ARG A 95 14.41 -4.36 27.49
C ARG A 95 15.69 -4.11 26.62
N SER A 96 16.81 -3.76 27.28
CA SER A 96 18.08 -3.12 26.85
C SER A 96 19.13 -3.95 26.05
N GLY A 97 20.09 -3.31 25.33
CA GLY A 97 21.39 -3.90 24.90
C GLY A 97 22.30 -3.06 23.93
N ASP A 98 23.52 -2.68 24.37
CA ASP A 98 24.76 -2.10 23.74
C ASP A 98 24.77 -0.74 22.94
N PHE A 99 25.65 0.24 23.24
CA PHE A 99 25.56 1.66 22.81
C PHE A 99 26.06 1.98 21.38
N THR A 100 27.14 1.36 20.88
CA THR A 100 27.77 1.74 19.60
C THR A 100 27.13 1.05 18.40
N ALA A 101 26.82 -0.26 18.50
CA ALA A 101 25.97 -0.97 17.54
C ALA A 101 24.55 -0.38 17.51
N ARG A 102 24.05 0.14 18.65
CA ARG A 102 22.76 0.85 18.73
C ARG A 102 22.70 2.08 17.86
N VAL A 103 23.77 2.87 17.71
CA VAL A 103 23.70 4.11 16.90
C VAL A 103 23.47 3.78 15.42
N GLY A 104 24.21 2.80 14.89
CA GLY A 104 24.05 2.34 13.50
C GLY A 104 22.70 1.68 13.25
N VAL A 105 22.27 0.78 14.14
CA VAL A 105 20.97 0.12 14.06
C VAL A 105 19.83 1.13 14.19
N ARG A 106 19.92 2.10 15.09
CA ARG A 106 18.91 3.14 15.28
C ARG A 106 18.74 3.99 14.03
N LYS A 107 19.82 4.49 13.42
CA LYS A 107 19.74 5.28 12.18
C LYS A 107 19.07 4.48 11.05
N ARG A 108 19.42 3.20 10.91
CA ARG A 108 18.80 2.31 9.91
C ARG A 108 17.33 2.02 10.22
N THR A 109 16.97 1.87 11.49
CA THR A 109 15.57 1.74 11.91
C THR A 109 14.77 2.99 11.59
N GLU A 110 15.27 4.18 11.89
CA GLU A 110 14.59 5.45 11.54
C GLU A 110 14.42 5.62 10.03
N LEU A 111 15.47 5.28 9.25
CA LEU A 111 15.36 5.28 7.79
C LEU A 111 14.28 4.29 7.33
N LEU A 112 14.25 3.08 7.88
CA LEU A 112 13.24 2.09 7.52
C LEU A 112 11.82 2.54 7.87
N LYS A 113 11.63 3.19 9.03
CA LYS A 113 10.35 3.81 9.42
C LYS A 113 9.87 4.81 8.37
N SER A 114 10.76 5.61 7.79
CA SER A 114 10.42 6.58 6.74
C SER A 114 10.10 5.97 5.37
N LEU A 115 10.53 4.73 5.11
CA LEU A 115 10.33 4.04 3.83
C LEU A 115 9.02 3.25 3.79
N VAL A 116 8.59 2.72 4.94
CA VAL A 116 7.34 1.97 5.06
C VAL A 116 6.21 2.96 5.35
N PRO A 117 5.11 2.98 4.59
CA PRO A 117 3.99 3.86 4.88
C PRO A 117 3.51 3.70 6.34
N GLY A 118 3.54 4.77 7.13
CA GLY A 118 3.15 4.73 8.55
C GLY A 118 4.12 3.97 9.45
N GLY A 119 5.33 3.66 8.98
CA GLY A 119 6.37 3.02 9.78
C GLY A 119 6.82 3.87 10.96
N GLU A 120 6.64 5.18 10.89
CA GLU A 120 6.89 6.13 11.99
C GLU A 120 6.02 5.83 13.22
N LEU A 121 4.87 5.18 13.03
CA LEU A 121 3.93 4.81 14.10
C LEU A 121 4.29 3.46 14.76
N ILE A 122 5.35 2.79 14.30
CA ILE A 122 5.71 1.45 14.75
C ILE A 122 6.92 1.54 15.69
N ASP A 123 6.70 1.37 16.99
CA ASP A 123 7.78 1.39 17.98
C ASP A 123 8.46 0.03 18.15
N ASP A 124 7.71 -1.05 17.98
CA ASP A 124 8.24 -2.41 18.04
C ASP A 124 9.03 -2.77 16.77
N LYS A 125 10.31 -3.12 16.94
CA LYS A 125 11.21 -3.42 15.82
C LYS A 125 10.79 -4.68 15.07
N ASP A 126 10.31 -5.69 15.77
CA ASP A 126 9.91 -6.96 15.14
C ASP A 126 8.67 -6.76 14.27
N ASN A 127 7.70 -5.97 14.77
CA ASN A 127 6.56 -5.55 13.97
C ASN A 127 6.96 -4.69 12.76
N LEU A 128 7.94 -3.78 12.91
CA LEU A 128 8.44 -2.96 11.78
C LEU A 128 9.04 -3.84 10.68
N ILE A 129 9.87 -4.84 11.04
CA ILE A 129 10.44 -5.79 10.07
C ILE A 129 9.31 -6.61 9.42
N ARG A 130 8.33 -7.07 10.18
CA ARG A 130 7.18 -7.83 9.65
C ARG A 130 6.38 -7.01 8.64
N GLU A 131 6.04 -5.77 8.98
CA GLU A 131 5.31 -4.84 8.10
C GLU A 131 6.14 -4.51 6.84
N THR A 132 7.46 -4.38 6.98
CA THR A 132 8.38 -4.16 5.86
C THR A 132 8.39 -5.34 4.89
N LEU A 133 8.62 -6.56 5.41
CA LEU A 133 8.64 -7.79 4.61
C LEU A 133 7.33 -7.96 3.85
N ASP A 134 6.23 -7.66 4.54
CA ASP A 134 4.91 -7.67 3.96
C ASP A 134 4.77 -6.69 2.80
N TYR A 135 5.13 -5.43 3.02
CA TYR A 135 5.03 -4.38 2.03
C TYR A 135 5.91 -4.64 0.80
N ILE A 136 7.10 -5.22 0.96
CA ILE A 136 7.98 -5.62 -0.14
C ILE A 136 7.29 -6.59 -1.10
N VAL A 137 6.54 -7.57 -0.59
CA VAL A 137 5.80 -8.51 -1.44
C VAL A 137 4.81 -7.78 -2.32
N TYR A 138 4.11 -6.78 -1.77
CA TYR A 138 3.14 -5.97 -2.53
C TYR A 138 3.78 -5.03 -3.55
N LEU A 139 4.93 -4.43 -3.22
CA LEU A 139 5.69 -3.64 -4.17
C LEU A 139 6.14 -4.48 -5.38
N ARG A 140 6.62 -5.70 -5.13
CA ARG A 140 7.00 -6.63 -6.20
C ARG A 140 5.80 -6.97 -7.08
N VAL A 141 4.67 -7.32 -6.48
CA VAL A 141 3.43 -7.62 -7.20
C VAL A 141 2.97 -6.44 -8.06
N GLN A 142 2.96 -5.22 -7.51
CA GLN A 142 2.57 -4.02 -8.23
C GLN A 142 3.44 -3.81 -9.46
N VAL A 143 4.76 -3.84 -9.28
CA VAL A 143 5.72 -3.61 -10.36
C VAL A 143 5.62 -4.71 -11.41
N ASP A 144 5.49 -5.97 -11.01
CA ASP A 144 5.36 -7.09 -11.94
C ASP A 144 4.13 -6.95 -12.82
N VAL A 145 2.97 -6.64 -12.24
CA VAL A 145 1.73 -6.47 -13.02
C VAL A 145 1.84 -5.27 -13.95
N MET A 146 2.36 -4.12 -13.48
CA MET A 146 2.53 -2.93 -14.31
C MET A 146 3.48 -3.17 -15.49
N ARG A 147 4.57 -3.91 -15.27
CA ARG A 147 5.50 -4.31 -16.35
C ARG A 147 4.84 -5.25 -17.36
N THR A 148 4.06 -6.23 -16.90
CA THR A 148 3.31 -7.12 -17.79
C THR A 148 2.34 -6.33 -18.67
N LEU A 149 1.60 -5.37 -18.09
CA LEU A 149 0.69 -4.52 -18.87
C LEU A 149 1.42 -3.66 -19.91
N ALA A 150 2.53 -3.03 -19.52
CA ALA A 150 3.33 -2.24 -20.46
C ALA A 150 3.92 -3.10 -21.60
N ALA A 151 4.33 -4.33 -21.31
CA ALA A 151 4.82 -5.25 -22.33
C ALA A 151 3.70 -5.66 -23.29
N VAL A 152 2.50 -5.96 -22.79
CA VAL A 152 1.34 -6.27 -23.64
C VAL A 152 0.97 -5.09 -24.54
N ASP A 153 0.92 -3.88 -23.98
CA ASP A 153 0.62 -2.65 -24.73
C ASP A 153 1.63 -2.40 -25.86
N SER A 154 2.93 -2.60 -25.58
CA SER A 154 3.99 -2.48 -26.59
C SER A 154 3.91 -3.52 -27.70
N VAL A 155 3.32 -4.69 -27.45
CA VAL A 155 3.10 -5.72 -28.49
C VAL A 155 1.87 -5.38 -29.32
N THR A 156 0.79 -4.90 -28.71
CA THR A 156 -0.45 -4.55 -29.40
C THR A 156 -0.38 -3.25 -30.20
N GLY A 157 0.51 -2.33 -29.85
CA GLY A 157 0.74 -1.10 -30.64
C GLY A 157 1.58 -1.29 -31.91
N ASN A 158 2.09 -2.51 -32.15
CA ASN A 158 2.86 -2.89 -33.35
C ASN A 158 2.06 -3.79 -34.32
N LEU A 159 0.74 -3.93 -34.10
CA LEU A 159 -0.23 -4.56 -34.99
C LEU A 159 -1.15 -3.49 -35.57
#